data_AF-A0A7Y4R586-F1
#
_entry.id   AF-A0A7Y4R586-F1
#
_cell.length_a   1.000
_cell.length_b   1.000
_cell.length_c   1.000
_cell.angle_alpha   90.00
_cell.angle_beta   90.00
_cell.angle_gamma   90.00
#
_symmetry.space_group_name_H-M   'P 1'
#
loop_
_entity.id
_entity.type
_entity.pdbx_description
1 polymer ?
#
loop_
_entity_poly.entity_id
_entity_poly.type
_entity_poly.pdbx_seq_one_letter_code
_entity_poly.pdbx_strand_id
1 'polypeptide(L)'
;MTSHVKSDLTLNIFLPLVAGALIYLFTDISSGVTWWIRNYIPDGLWAYAFASAMLIIWQRDLNLFWLLLVLICGLAFEWMQFRGILSGTGDLTDIFVYILFFLIALFFNPFFKRTFKYLNA
;
A
#
# COMPACT_ATOMS: atom_id res chain seq x y z
N MET A 1 2.93 -21.24 12.70
CA MET A 1 2.31 -19.91 12.44
C MET A 1 0.87 -19.95 12.94
N THR A 2 0.58 -19.25 14.02
CA THR A 2 -0.75 -19.26 14.68
C THR A 2 -1.83 -18.79 13.70
N SER A 3 -3.06 -19.29 13.84
CA SER A 3 -4.21 -18.93 12.98
C SER A 3 -4.41 -17.42 12.84
N HIS A 4 -4.08 -16.66 13.88
CA HIS A 4 -4.13 -15.21 13.93
C HIS A 4 -3.14 -14.53 12.98
N VAL A 5 -1.89 -14.99 12.90
CA VAL A 5 -0.88 -14.41 11.98
C VAL A 5 -1.26 -14.69 10.53
N LYS A 6 -1.79 -15.87 10.22
CA LYS A 6 -2.28 -16.19 8.87
C LYS A 6 -3.42 -15.27 8.45
N SER A 7 -4.39 -15.06 9.35
CA SER A 7 -5.52 -14.18 9.10
C SER A 7 -5.09 -12.73 8.91
N ASP A 8 -4.10 -12.29 9.68
CA ASP A 8 -3.52 -10.95 9.60
C ASP A 8 -2.85 -10.67 8.25
N LEU A 9 -1.94 -11.55 7.81
CA LEU A 9 -1.32 -11.43 6.48
C LEU A 9 -2.35 -11.50 5.36
N THR A 10 -3.38 -12.36 5.51
CA THR A 10 -4.41 -12.52 4.49
C THR A 10 -5.20 -11.23 4.30
N LEU A 11 -5.63 -10.60 5.40
CA LEU A 11 -6.45 -9.39 5.35
C LEU A 11 -5.67 -8.14 4.96
N ASN A 12 -4.46 -7.97 5.47
CA ASN A 12 -3.72 -6.71 5.32
C ASN A 12 -2.73 -6.70 4.15
N ILE A 13 -2.39 -7.86 3.60
CA ILE A 13 -1.40 -7.98 2.52
C ILE A 13 -2.01 -8.67 1.30
N PHE A 14 -2.44 -9.92 1.43
CA PHE A 14 -2.89 -10.70 0.27
C PHE A 14 -4.19 -10.17 -0.32
N LEU A 15 -5.17 -9.83 0.51
CA LEU A 15 -6.46 -9.33 0.05
C LEU A 15 -6.33 -8.02 -0.75
N PRO A 16 -5.62 -6.97 -0.26
CA PRO A 16 -5.41 -5.76 -1.06
C PRO A 16 -4.61 -6.00 -2.35
N LEU A 17 -3.59 -6.86 -2.32
CA LEU A 17 -2.81 -7.21 -3.51
C LEU A 17 -3.68 -7.86 -4.58
N VAL A 18 -4.46 -8.89 -4.18
CA VAL A 18 -5.37 -9.60 -5.09
C VAL A 18 -6.47 -8.67 -5.57
N ALA A 19 -7.06 -7.86 -4.70
CA ALA A 19 -8.09 -6.89 -5.09
C ALA A 19 -7.57 -5.89 -6.13
N GLY A 20 -6.37 -5.32 -5.92
CA GLY A 20 -5.74 -4.43 -6.90
C GLY A 20 -5.47 -5.13 -8.23
N ALA A 21 -4.97 -6.38 -8.21
CA ALA A 21 -4.75 -7.17 -9.42
C ALA A 21 -6.06 -7.47 -10.16
N LEU A 22 -7.14 -7.82 -9.44
CA LEU A 22 -8.46 -8.05 -10.04
C LEU A 22 -9.00 -6.77 -10.68
N ILE A 23 -8.89 -5.62 -10.01
CA ILE A 23 -9.28 -4.33 -10.59
C ILE A 23 -8.49 -4.10 -11.89
N TYR A 24 -7.18 -4.30 -11.87
CA TYR A 24 -6.35 -4.08 -13.06
C TYR A 24 -6.72 -4.99 -14.25
N LEU A 25 -7.08 -6.25 -13.97
CA LEU A 25 -7.41 -7.27 -14.98
C LEU A 25 -8.83 -7.16 -15.54
N PHE A 26 -9.80 -6.76 -14.72
CA PHE A 26 -11.22 -6.79 -15.08
C PHE A 26 -11.83 -5.42 -15.38
N THR A 27 -11.08 -4.33 -15.12
CA THR A 27 -11.55 -2.97 -15.36
C THR A 27 -11.09 -2.53 -16.74
N ASP A 28 -12.05 -2.38 -17.66
CA ASP A 28 -11.79 -1.91 -19.02
C ASP A 28 -11.73 -0.37 -19.07
N ILE A 29 -10.85 0.20 -19.89
CA ILE A 29 -10.57 1.66 -19.94
C ILE A 29 -11.68 2.44 -20.68
N SER A 30 -12.71 1.73 -21.18
CA SER A 30 -13.71 2.26 -22.10
C SER A 30 -14.56 3.43 -21.57
N SER A 31 -14.55 3.73 -20.26
CA SER A 31 -15.29 4.86 -19.68
C SER A 31 -14.45 5.73 -18.74
N GLY A 32 -14.83 7.02 -18.65
CA GLY A 32 -14.20 8.06 -17.85
C GLY A 32 -14.06 7.74 -16.36
N VAL A 33 -14.91 6.91 -15.77
CA VAL A 33 -14.80 6.53 -14.34
C VAL A 33 -13.92 5.29 -14.18
N THR A 34 -13.94 4.41 -15.18
CA THR A 34 -13.25 3.11 -15.16
C THR A 34 -11.73 3.30 -15.24
N TRP A 35 -11.23 4.32 -15.95
CA TRP A 35 -9.79 4.59 -16.01
C TRP A 35 -9.20 5.08 -14.69
N TRP A 36 -9.89 5.98 -13.96
CA TRP A 36 -9.44 6.43 -12.63
C TRP A 36 -9.33 5.25 -11.67
N ILE A 37 -10.36 4.40 -11.64
CA ILE A 37 -10.38 3.23 -10.77
C ILE A 37 -9.23 2.29 -11.13
N ARG A 38 -9.02 2.02 -12.42
CA ARG A 38 -7.98 1.11 -12.88
C ARG A 38 -6.57 1.61 -12.60
N ASN A 39 -6.33 2.91 -12.75
CA ASN A 39 -4.98 3.48 -12.67
C ASN A 39 -4.56 3.78 -11.23
N TYR A 40 -5.47 4.26 -10.37
CA TYR A 40 -5.08 4.75 -9.04
C TYR A 40 -5.44 3.80 -7.89
N ILE A 41 -6.54 3.07 -7.97
CA ILE A 41 -6.99 2.23 -6.84
C ILE A 41 -6.04 1.04 -6.60
N PRO A 42 -5.58 0.29 -7.62
CA PRO A 42 -4.59 -0.77 -7.43
C PRO A 42 -3.32 -0.28 -6.74
N ASP A 43 -2.79 0.85 -7.22
CA ASP A 43 -1.57 1.48 -6.72
C ASP A 43 -1.69 1.86 -5.24
N GLY A 44 -2.82 2.45 -4.85
CA GLY A 44 -3.15 2.69 -3.45
C GLY A 44 -3.23 1.39 -2.62
N LEU A 45 -3.95 0.37 -3.10
CA LEU A 45 -4.08 -0.91 -2.40
C LEU A 45 -2.73 -1.61 -2.19
N TRP A 46 -1.83 -1.52 -3.17
CA TRP A 46 -0.50 -2.08 -3.09
C TRP A 46 0.40 -1.29 -2.13
N ALA A 47 0.31 0.04 -2.11
CA ALA A 47 0.99 0.87 -1.12
C ALA A 47 0.51 0.55 0.32
N TYR A 48 -0.80 0.36 0.51
CA TYR A 48 -1.36 -0.09 1.78
C TYR A 48 -0.82 -1.46 2.20
N ALA A 49 -0.79 -2.43 1.27
CA ALA A 49 -0.28 -3.77 1.54
C ALA A 49 1.19 -3.75 1.94
N PHE A 50 1.99 -2.94 1.25
CA PHE A 50 3.42 -2.79 1.53
C PHE A 50 3.67 -2.16 2.90
N ALA A 51 2.99 -1.05 3.21
CA ALA A 51 3.07 -0.40 4.52
C ALA A 51 2.63 -1.36 5.65
N SER A 52 1.55 -2.10 5.42
CA SER A 52 1.07 -3.11 6.38
C SER A 52 2.06 -4.25 6.58
N ALA A 53 2.70 -4.74 5.51
CA ALA A 53 3.74 -5.76 5.60
C ALA A 53 4.93 -5.29 6.46
N MET A 54 5.40 -4.07 6.23
CA MET A 54 6.45 -3.45 7.04
C MET A 54 6.05 -3.40 8.52
N LEU A 55 4.87 -2.85 8.81
CA LEU A 55 4.36 -2.76 10.19
C LEU A 55 4.24 -4.14 10.83
N ILE A 56 3.72 -5.14 10.13
CA ILE A 56 3.57 -6.51 10.65
C ILE A 56 4.93 -7.13 11.01
N ILE A 57 5.95 -6.97 10.17
CA ILE A 57 7.31 -7.50 10.44
C ILE A 57 7.89 -6.89 11.73
N TRP A 58 7.60 -5.62 12.01
CA TRP A 58 7.97 -4.95 13.26
C TRP A 58 6.92 -5.04 14.37
N GLN A 59 6.03 -6.04 14.35
CA GLN A 59 4.98 -6.23 15.37
C GLN A 59 4.11 -4.98 15.61
N ARG A 60 3.96 -4.18 14.56
CA ARG A 60 3.26 -2.89 14.48
C ARG A 60 3.84 -1.80 15.37
N ASP A 61 5.12 -1.92 15.70
CA ASP A 61 5.90 -0.82 16.24
C ASP A 61 6.35 0.08 15.08
N LEU A 62 6.11 1.38 15.24
CA LEU A 62 6.37 2.36 14.18
C LEU A 62 7.87 2.57 14.04
N ASN A 63 8.47 1.99 13.00
CA ASN A 63 9.84 2.31 12.61
C ASN A 63 9.83 3.47 11.59
N LEU A 64 9.79 4.70 12.12
CA LEU A 64 9.69 5.91 11.31
C LEU A 64 10.81 6.05 10.28
N PHE A 65 12.02 5.60 10.60
CA PHE A 65 13.15 5.65 9.66
C PHE A 65 12.84 4.89 8.37
N TRP A 66 12.42 3.62 8.48
CA TRP A 66 12.12 2.81 7.30
C TRP A 66 10.86 3.26 6.58
N LEU A 67 9.84 3.70 7.32
CA LEU A 67 8.60 4.21 6.73
C LEU A 67 8.85 5.51 5.93
N LEU A 68 9.65 6.43 6.46
CA LEU A 68 10.03 7.66 5.77
C LEU A 68 10.95 7.37 4.59
N LEU A 69 11.88 6.42 4.71
CA LEU A 69 12.76 6.04 3.60
C LEU A 69 11.95 5.57 2.40
N VAL A 70 10.97 4.69 2.60
CA VAL A 70 10.08 4.21 1.54
C VAL A 70 9.30 5.35 0.91
N LEU A 71 8.76 6.26 1.71
CA LEU A 71 8.02 7.42 1.23
C LEU A 71 8.92 8.32 0.35
N ILE A 72 10.14 8.60 0.83
CA ILE A 72 11.13 9.38 0.09
C ILE A 72 11.52 8.69 -1.21
N CYS A 73 11.71 7.37 -1.20
CA CYS A 73 12.00 6.60 -2.41
C CYS A 73 10.87 6.69 -3.44
N GLY A 74 9.61 6.56 -3.01
CA GLY A 74 8.45 6.72 -3.90
C GLY A 74 8.36 8.13 -4.49
N LEU A 75 8.51 9.16 -3.66
CA LEU A 75 8.54 10.55 -4.10
C LEU A 75 9.70 10.84 -5.08
N ALA A 76 10.88 10.30 -4.79
CA ALA A 76 12.05 10.44 -5.66
C ALA A 76 11.83 9.75 -7.01
N PHE A 77 11.19 8.58 -7.01
CA PHE A 77 10.87 7.83 -8.24
C PHE A 77 9.92 8.63 -9.15
N GLU A 78 8.81 9.13 -8.61
CA GLU A 78 7.86 9.99 -9.34
C GLU A 78 8.53 11.28 -9.83
N TRP A 79 9.37 11.91 -8.99
CA TRP A 79 10.12 13.09 -9.38
C TRP A 79 11.10 12.82 -10.53
N MET A 80 11.76 11.66 -10.55
CA MET A 80 12.64 11.25 -11.64
C MET A 80 11.86 10.98 -12.93
N GLN A 81 10.65 10.41 -12.85
CA GLN A 81 9.76 10.24 -14.00
C GLN A 81 9.31 11.60 -14.55
N PHE A 82 8.91 12.53 -13.68
CA PHE A 82 8.55 13.91 -14.07
C PHE A 82 9.70 14.66 -14.78
N ARG A 83 10.95 14.40 -14.37
CA ARG A 83 12.16 14.96 -15.02
C ARG A 83 12.55 14.25 -16.32
N GLY A 84 11.84 13.19 -16.72
CA GLY A 84 12.15 12.38 -17.89
C GLY A 84 13.43 11.53 -17.74
N ILE A 85 13.93 11.34 -16.51
CA ILE A 85 15.09 10.50 -16.21
C ILE A 85 14.70 9.02 -16.28
N LEU A 86 13.49 8.71 -15.82
CA LEU A 86 12.90 7.37 -15.88
C LEU A 86 11.67 7.39 -16.77
N SER A 87 11.37 6.26 -17.41
CA SER A 87 10.13 6.08 -18.17
C SER A 87 8.93 6.09 -17.21
N GLY A 88 7.95 6.95 -17.49
CA GLY A 88 6.73 7.06 -16.72
C GLY A 88 6.02 8.39 -16.97
N THR A 89 4.84 8.53 -16.39
CA THR A 89 4.01 9.73 -16.55
C THR A 89 4.33 10.81 -15.53
N GLY A 90 4.91 10.45 -14.38
CA GLY A 90 5.20 11.39 -13.29
C GLY A 90 3.94 12.11 -12.84
N ASP A 91 2.91 11.36 -12.44
CA ASP A 91 1.61 11.92 -12.08
C ASP A 91 1.58 12.28 -10.59
N LEU A 92 1.34 13.56 -10.29
CA LEU A 92 1.20 14.02 -8.91
C LEU A 92 0.06 13.30 -8.19
N THR A 93 -0.95 12.82 -8.93
CA THR A 93 -2.05 12.03 -8.40
C THR A 93 -1.57 10.72 -7.77
N ASP A 94 -0.59 10.04 -8.38
CA ASP A 94 -0.03 8.79 -7.86
C ASP A 94 0.62 9.02 -6.49
N ILE A 95 1.36 10.13 -6.35
CA ILE A 95 1.92 10.56 -5.06
C ILE A 95 0.82 10.72 -3.99
N PHE A 96 -0.27 11.42 -4.32
CA PHE A 96 -1.38 11.61 -3.38
C PHE A 96 -2.03 10.29 -2.98
N VAL A 97 -2.22 9.38 -3.94
CA VAL A 97 -2.81 8.07 -3.73
C VAL A 97 -1.93 7.19 -2.84
N TYR A 98 -0.63 7.13 -3.12
CA TYR A 98 0.33 6.41 -2.28
C TYR A 98 0.34 6.93 -0.86
N ILE A 99 0.45 8.25 -0.67
CA ILE A 99 0.43 8.87 0.67
C ILE A 99 -0.87 8.54 1.39
N LEU A 100 -2.02 8.69 0.73
CA LEU A 100 -3.32 8.44 1.34
C LEU A 100 -3.44 7.01 1.85
N PHE A 101 -3.16 6.02 1.01
CA PHE A 101 -3.28 4.61 1.39
C PHE A 101 -2.20 4.17 2.39
N PHE A 102 -1.01 4.77 2.32
CA PHE A 102 0.03 4.58 3.34
C PHE A 102 -0.41 5.09 4.71
N LEU A 103 -1.03 6.28 4.76
CA LEU A 103 -1.60 6.84 6.00
C LEU A 103 -2.76 6.00 6.51
N ILE A 104 -3.61 5.47 5.64
CA ILE A 104 -4.66 4.50 5.99
C ILE A 104 -4.02 3.26 6.64
N ALA A 105 -2.94 2.71 6.08
CA ALA A 105 -2.23 1.58 6.68
C ALA A 105 -1.71 1.93 8.09
N LEU A 106 -1.09 3.10 8.26
CA LEU A 106 -0.59 3.56 9.56
C LEU A 106 -1.70 3.77 10.58
N PHE A 107 -2.87 4.25 10.16
CA PHE A 107 -4.02 4.47 11.03
C PHE A 107 -4.68 3.17 11.45
N PHE A 108 -4.90 2.22 10.52
CA PHE A 108 -5.62 0.97 10.80
C PHE A 108 -4.76 -0.11 11.47
N ASN A 109 -3.46 -0.21 11.17
CA ASN A 109 -2.61 -1.25 11.72
C ASN A 109 -2.54 -1.28 13.25
N PRO A 110 -2.46 -0.16 13.98
CA PRO A 110 -2.49 -0.16 15.45
C PRO A 110 -3.73 -0.86 16.04
N PHE A 111 -4.88 -0.80 15.38
CA PHE A 111 -6.09 -1.52 15.82
C PHE A 111 -5.91 -3.04 15.69
N PHE A 112 -5.26 -3.49 14.62
CA PHE A 112 -4.93 -4.90 14.41
C PHE A 112 -3.90 -5.43 15.42
N LYS A 113 -3.07 -4.58 16.06
CA LYS A 113 -2.19 -5.00 17.17
C LYS A 113 -2.97 -5.57 18.35
N ARG A 114 -4.16 -5.03 18.63
CA ARG A 114 -5.05 -5.50 19.71
C ARG A 114 -5.79 -6.78 19.32
N THR A 115 -6.21 -6.89 18.05
CA THR A 115 -6.97 -8.02 17.51
C THR A 115 -6.09 -9.25 17.28
N PHE A 116 -4.92 -9.07 16.69
CA PHE A 116 -3.94 -10.13 16.44
C PHE A 116 -2.82 -10.05 17.45
N LYS A 117 -3.17 -10.12 18.74
CA LYS A 117 -2.20 -10.17 19.85
C LYS A 117 -1.13 -11.22 19.49
N TYR A 118 0.05 -10.76 19.10
CA TYR A 118 1.22 -11.61 18.93
C TYR A 118 1.56 -12.06 20.34
N LEU A 119 1.08 -13.26 20.71
CA LEU A 119 1.36 -13.88 22.00
C LEU A 119 2.86 -14.15 22.09
N ASN A 120 3.60 -13.19 22.60
CA ASN A 120 4.75 -13.43 23.45
C ASN A 120 4.43 -12.71 24.77
N ALA A 121 3.77 -13.44 25.66
CA ALA A 121 4.01 -13.30 27.09
C ALA A 121 5.28 -14.08 27.41
#